data_AF-A0AAV9ATF4-F1
#
_entry.id   AF-A0AAV9ATF4-F1
#
_cell.length_a   1.000
_cell.length_b   1.000
_cell.length_c   1.000
_cell.angle_alpha   90.00
_cell.angle_beta   90.00
_cell.angle_gamma   90.00
#
_symmetry.space_group_name_H-M   'P 1'
#
loop_
_entity.id
_entity.type
_entity.pdbx_description
1 polymer ?
#
loop_
_entity_poly.entity_id
_entity_poly.type
_entity_poly.pdbx_seq_one_letter_code
_entity_poly.pdbx_strand_id
1 'polypeptide(L)'
;MMECFRERFPYVSMDMEFPGFLLETDRDASESVRYSDLKYNIDNLKPIQVGLTLCDTSGHIPCAWQFNLSGFDVRLDLSSAKSIELLRRSGINFDMILHEGIRVQDFARSFMMTFVVGGRNRLHSWITFHGLYDLGYMIKILTNAPLPDTLHGFLSLVHMFFGRVYDLKSIAKSYNGLMGGEIGLLRMASVLNVDATNIRPHQAGHDSLLISKVFSAMKRDLRLVEEEFKGQLYALSSTNKKKGKKKYSSRRRSAMAAVEDVWKKNFHQACNLIEISREKCSYISLDMEFPGFLRTARRDASEYELYDKLKYNVDNLKPIQVGLTLSDVSGHIPYHGAWQFNLSGFNVNKDPSSAESVELLRRSGIDFDKNLREGVMLDDFARFFRRTFAFGGRKMNHSWVTFHVALT
;
A
#
# COMPACT_ATOMS: atom_id res chain seq x y z
N MET A 1 22.54 -24.97 5.86
CA MET A 1 22.37 -23.69 6.59
C MET A 1 20.95 -23.51 7.13
N MET A 2 19.88 -23.64 6.33
CA MET A 2 18.48 -23.56 6.83
C MET A 2 18.12 -24.60 7.92
N GLU A 3 18.73 -25.80 7.90
CA GLU A 3 18.49 -26.87 8.90
C GLU A 3 18.78 -26.45 10.34
N CYS A 4 19.88 -25.72 10.56
CA CYS A 4 20.35 -25.37 11.91
C CYS A 4 19.48 -24.31 12.60
N PHE A 5 18.62 -23.61 11.86
CA PHE A 5 17.81 -22.51 12.38
C PHE A 5 16.37 -22.94 12.71
N ARG A 6 15.87 -24.06 12.18
CA ARG A 6 14.44 -24.44 12.32
C ARG A 6 13.95 -24.58 13.76
N GLU A 7 14.85 -24.94 14.68
CA GLU A 7 14.48 -25.16 16.09
C GLU A 7 14.20 -23.87 16.86
N ARG A 8 14.75 -22.74 16.41
CA ARG A 8 14.68 -21.44 17.09
C ARG A 8 13.69 -20.47 16.46
N PHE A 9 13.33 -20.70 15.19
CA PHE A 9 12.53 -19.78 14.38
C PHE A 9 11.23 -20.46 13.90
N PRO A 10 10.17 -20.52 14.74
CA PRO A 10 8.92 -21.20 14.41
C PRO A 10 8.07 -20.50 13.34
N TYR A 11 8.32 -19.23 13.05
CA TYR A 11 7.58 -18.46 12.04
C TYR A 11 8.35 -18.40 10.73
N VAL A 12 7.65 -18.70 9.64
CA VAL A 12 8.18 -18.62 8.28
C VAL A 12 7.24 -17.72 7.48
N SER A 13 7.71 -16.52 7.15
CA SER A 13 6.97 -15.63 6.25
C SER A 13 7.33 -15.93 4.80
N MET A 14 6.34 -15.93 3.93
CA MET A 14 6.49 -16.30 2.52
C MET A 14 5.76 -15.31 1.62
N ASP A 15 6.36 -15.05 0.47
CA ASP A 15 5.81 -14.26 -0.63
C ASP A 15 6.37 -14.81 -1.96
N MET A 16 5.72 -14.55 -3.09
CA MET A 16 6.17 -15.01 -4.40
C MET A 16 5.96 -13.95 -5.48
N GLU A 17 6.90 -13.90 -6.43
CA GLU A 17 6.72 -13.13 -7.67
C GLU A 17 6.45 -14.06 -8.85
N PHE A 18 5.47 -13.69 -9.67
CA PHE A 18 5.01 -14.45 -10.83
C PHE A 18 4.48 -13.49 -11.91
N PRO A 19 4.36 -13.92 -13.18
CA PRO A 19 4.16 -13.03 -14.33
C PRO A 19 2.70 -12.54 -14.49
N GLY A 20 2.01 -12.26 -13.39
CA GLY A 20 0.65 -11.72 -13.37
C GLY A 20 -0.45 -12.77 -13.47
N PHE A 21 -1.53 -12.39 -14.16
CA PHE A 21 -2.75 -13.18 -14.29
C PHE A 21 -3.20 -13.21 -15.76
N LEU A 22 -3.70 -14.36 -16.22
CA LEU A 22 -4.34 -14.53 -17.53
C LEU A 22 -5.85 -14.30 -17.42
N LEU A 23 -6.45 -14.74 -16.32
CA LEU A 23 -7.82 -14.44 -15.92
C LEU A 23 -7.82 -13.53 -14.70
N GLU A 24 -8.55 -12.42 -14.78
CA GLU A 24 -8.82 -11.58 -13.61
C GLU A 24 -10.10 -12.06 -12.92
N THR A 25 -10.02 -12.30 -11.62
CA THR A 25 -11.18 -12.73 -10.82
C THR A 25 -11.91 -11.53 -10.24
N ASP A 26 -13.22 -11.46 -10.48
CA ASP A 26 -14.07 -10.43 -9.89
C ASP A 26 -14.04 -10.45 -8.35
N ARG A 27 -14.21 -9.26 -7.75
CA ARG A 27 -14.22 -9.11 -6.28
C ARG A 27 -15.36 -9.91 -5.65
N ASP A 28 -16.51 -9.93 -6.28
CA ASP A 28 -17.73 -10.59 -5.80
C ASP A 28 -17.87 -12.03 -6.32
N ALA A 29 -16.84 -12.57 -6.99
CA ALA A 29 -16.83 -13.94 -7.47
C ALA A 29 -16.99 -14.95 -6.33
N SER A 30 -17.76 -16.01 -6.59
CA SER A 30 -17.90 -17.13 -5.67
C SER A 30 -16.56 -17.82 -5.41
N GLU A 31 -16.46 -18.55 -4.29
CA GLU A 31 -15.26 -19.33 -3.98
C GLU A 31 -14.90 -20.33 -5.09
N SER A 32 -15.91 -20.91 -5.75
CA SER A 32 -15.71 -21.84 -6.87
C SER A 32 -15.10 -21.17 -8.10
N VAL A 33 -15.62 -19.99 -8.50
CA VAL A 33 -15.08 -19.21 -9.62
C VAL A 33 -13.67 -18.73 -9.30
N ARG A 34 -13.47 -18.19 -8.09
CA ARG A 34 -12.15 -17.73 -7.63
C ARG A 34 -11.11 -18.83 -7.65
N TYR A 35 -11.48 -20.04 -7.22
CA TYR A 35 -10.58 -21.18 -7.27
C TYR A 35 -10.29 -21.62 -8.71
N SER A 36 -11.31 -21.64 -9.57
CA SER A 36 -11.18 -21.98 -10.99
C SER A 36 -10.19 -21.05 -11.70
N ASP A 37 -10.33 -19.73 -11.53
CA ASP A 37 -9.43 -18.74 -12.12
C ASP A 37 -8.00 -18.86 -11.58
N LEU A 38 -7.87 -19.05 -10.26
CA LEU A 38 -6.58 -19.29 -9.63
C LEU A 38 -5.88 -20.52 -10.19
N LYS A 39 -6.60 -21.64 -10.30
CA LYS A 39 -6.09 -22.87 -10.90
C LYS A 39 -5.65 -22.63 -12.33
N TYR A 40 -6.50 -22.01 -13.16
CA TYR A 40 -6.17 -21.70 -14.54
C TYR A 40 -4.90 -20.86 -14.66
N ASN A 41 -4.79 -19.79 -13.88
CA ASN A 41 -3.60 -18.93 -13.88
C ASN A 41 -2.35 -19.70 -13.44
N ILE A 42 -2.40 -20.40 -12.30
CA ILE A 42 -1.23 -21.07 -11.74
C ILE A 42 -0.78 -22.23 -12.62
N ASP A 43 -1.70 -23.00 -13.21
CA ASP A 43 -1.35 -24.12 -14.07
C ASP A 43 -0.64 -23.65 -15.35
N ASN A 44 -1.06 -22.52 -15.92
CA ASN A 44 -0.53 -21.99 -17.19
C ASN A 44 0.66 -21.03 -17.05
N LEU A 45 0.91 -20.48 -15.86
CA LEU A 45 2.01 -19.55 -15.61
C LEU A 45 3.15 -20.22 -14.82
N LYS A 46 4.34 -19.61 -14.88
CA LYS A 46 5.55 -20.10 -14.19
C LYS A 46 5.98 -19.10 -13.12
N PRO A 47 6.30 -19.56 -11.89
CA PRO A 47 6.78 -18.69 -10.82
C PRO A 47 8.19 -18.17 -11.13
N ILE A 48 8.53 -16.98 -10.62
CA ILE A 48 9.80 -16.28 -10.90
C ILE A 48 10.66 -16.19 -9.63
N GLN A 49 10.10 -15.80 -8.50
CA GLN A 49 10.82 -15.73 -7.23
C GLN A 49 10.00 -16.32 -6.07
N VAL A 50 10.72 -16.84 -5.08
CA VAL A 50 10.16 -17.19 -3.76
C VAL A 50 10.94 -16.45 -2.68
N GLY A 51 10.23 -15.79 -1.77
CA GLY A 51 10.78 -15.15 -0.59
C GLY A 51 10.50 -15.99 0.64
N LEU A 52 11.52 -16.23 1.47
CA LEU A 52 11.33 -16.88 2.76
C LEU A 52 12.06 -16.10 3.86
N THR A 53 11.35 -15.77 4.94
CA THR A 53 11.92 -15.10 6.11
C THR A 53 11.63 -15.89 7.37
N LEU A 54 12.68 -16.20 8.13
CA LEU A 54 12.56 -16.86 9.42
C LEU A 54 12.43 -15.84 10.54
N CYS A 55 11.58 -16.12 11.53
CA CYS A 55 11.39 -15.24 12.67
C CYS A 55 11.12 -16.06 13.94
N ASP A 56 11.67 -15.59 15.06
CA ASP A 56 11.41 -16.20 16.36
C ASP A 56 10.17 -15.61 17.04
N THR A 57 9.85 -16.08 18.23
CA THR A 57 8.69 -15.62 19.00
C THR A 57 8.83 -14.20 19.53
N SER A 58 10.06 -13.65 19.59
CA SER A 58 10.35 -12.28 20.02
C SER A 58 10.30 -11.27 18.86
N GLY A 59 10.28 -11.76 17.62
CA GLY A 59 10.33 -10.92 16.43
C GLY A 59 11.75 -10.76 15.85
N HIS A 60 12.74 -11.51 16.35
CA HIS A 60 14.09 -11.48 15.81
C HIS A 60 14.16 -12.29 14.50
N ILE A 61 14.72 -11.65 13.47
CA ILE A 61 14.86 -12.17 12.12
C ILE A 61 16.35 -12.40 11.86
N PRO A 62 16.83 -13.66 11.86
CA PRO A 62 18.24 -13.96 11.63
C PRO A 62 18.59 -13.85 10.14
N CYS A 63 17.63 -14.10 9.26
CA CYS A 63 17.83 -14.16 7.82
C CYS A 63 16.50 -14.12 7.04
N ALA A 64 16.60 -13.57 5.84
CA ALA A 64 15.60 -13.61 4.78
C ALA A 64 16.30 -14.03 3.49
N TRP A 65 15.62 -14.82 2.67
CA TRP A 65 16.15 -15.34 1.41
C TRP A 65 15.23 -14.98 0.26
N GLN A 66 15.86 -14.68 -0.87
CA GLN A 66 15.23 -14.54 -2.17
C GLN A 66 15.75 -15.65 -3.08
N PHE A 67 14.87 -16.57 -3.45
CA PHE A 67 15.17 -17.63 -4.40
C PHE A 67 14.68 -17.20 -5.77
N ASN A 68 15.59 -17.09 -6.73
CA ASN A 68 15.25 -16.85 -8.13
C ASN A 68 15.08 -18.20 -8.83
N LEU A 69 13.92 -18.45 -9.42
CA LEU A 69 13.59 -19.74 -10.04
C LEU A 69 13.80 -19.67 -11.55
N SER A 70 14.63 -20.56 -12.10
CA SER A 70 14.78 -20.68 -13.56
C SER A 70 13.58 -21.40 -14.18
N GLY A 71 13.39 -21.17 -15.49
CA GLY A 71 12.37 -21.84 -16.30
C GLY A 71 11.30 -20.93 -16.87
N PHE A 72 11.26 -19.65 -16.46
CA PHE A 72 10.45 -18.61 -17.09
C PHE A 72 11.28 -17.84 -18.14
N ASP A 73 10.89 -17.91 -19.41
CA ASP A 73 11.42 -17.10 -20.51
C ASP A 73 10.38 -16.06 -20.92
N VAL A 74 10.68 -14.78 -20.66
CA VAL A 74 9.79 -13.64 -20.92
C VAL A 74 9.40 -13.49 -22.40
N ARG A 75 10.13 -14.13 -23.33
CA ARG A 75 9.87 -14.08 -24.78
C ARG A 75 8.91 -15.18 -25.25
N LEU A 76 8.85 -16.29 -24.53
CA LEU A 76 8.16 -17.51 -24.96
C LEU A 76 6.97 -17.86 -24.06
N ASP A 77 7.08 -17.57 -22.76
CA ASP A 77 6.09 -17.97 -21.78
C ASP A 77 4.95 -16.95 -21.65
N LEU A 78 3.77 -17.48 -21.32
CA LEU A 78 2.58 -16.67 -21.04
C LEU A 78 2.84 -15.73 -19.86
N SER A 79 2.41 -14.48 -20.01
CA SER A 79 2.58 -13.44 -19.00
C SER A 79 1.65 -12.25 -19.24
N SER A 80 1.42 -11.46 -18.19
CA SER A 80 0.84 -10.13 -18.29
C SER A 80 1.93 -9.10 -18.56
N ALA A 81 1.83 -8.37 -19.68
CA ALA A 81 2.79 -7.34 -20.05
C ALA A 81 2.98 -6.29 -18.94
N LYS A 82 1.89 -5.90 -18.27
CA LYS A 82 1.91 -4.97 -17.13
C LYS A 82 2.70 -5.52 -15.94
N SER A 83 2.53 -6.80 -15.62
CA SER A 83 3.27 -7.45 -14.54
C SER A 83 4.75 -7.59 -14.88
N ILE A 84 5.09 -7.94 -16.13
CA ILE A 84 6.48 -7.99 -16.57
C ILE A 84 7.16 -6.61 -16.46
N GLU A 85 6.48 -5.56 -16.91
CA GLU A 85 7.01 -4.21 -16.78
C GLU A 85 7.21 -3.80 -15.32
N LEU A 86 6.24 -4.08 -14.44
CA LEU A 86 6.35 -3.83 -13.01
C LEU A 86 7.57 -4.54 -12.41
N LEU A 87 7.72 -5.85 -12.67
CA LEU A 87 8.83 -6.64 -12.17
C LEU A 87 10.19 -6.13 -12.68
N ARG A 88 10.28 -5.72 -13.96
CA ARG A 88 11.50 -5.07 -14.50
C ARG A 88 11.84 -3.81 -13.73
N ARG A 89 10.86 -2.93 -13.51
CA ARG A 89 11.04 -1.67 -12.76
C ARG A 89 11.44 -1.91 -11.30
N SER A 90 10.99 -3.03 -10.72
CA SER A 90 11.38 -3.47 -9.38
C SER A 90 12.76 -4.11 -9.30
N GLY A 91 13.46 -4.27 -10.43
CA GLY A 91 14.84 -4.76 -10.49
C GLY A 91 14.98 -6.25 -10.82
N ILE A 92 13.92 -6.91 -11.30
CA ILE A 92 14.01 -8.29 -11.79
C ILE A 92 14.74 -8.32 -13.13
N ASN A 93 15.86 -9.05 -13.16
CA ASN A 93 16.59 -9.35 -14.39
C ASN A 93 16.18 -10.73 -14.91
N PHE A 94 15.24 -10.75 -15.86
CA PHE A 94 14.69 -11.98 -16.42
C PHE A 94 15.72 -12.86 -17.14
N ASP A 95 16.67 -12.26 -17.87
CA ASP A 95 17.71 -13.03 -18.57
C ASP A 95 18.64 -13.74 -17.57
N MET A 96 19.02 -13.04 -16.49
CA MET A 96 19.82 -13.62 -15.41
C MET A 96 19.05 -14.73 -14.69
N ILE A 97 17.76 -14.55 -14.40
CA ILE A 97 16.94 -15.60 -13.77
C ILE A 97 16.82 -16.83 -14.69
N LEU A 98 16.66 -16.63 -16.00
CA LEU A 98 16.55 -17.72 -16.95
C LEU A 98 17.84 -18.55 -17.02
N HIS A 99 19.01 -17.90 -17.00
CA HIS A 99 20.30 -18.57 -17.17
C HIS A 99 20.94 -19.06 -15.86
N GLU A 100 20.76 -18.33 -14.75
CA GLU A 100 21.43 -18.59 -13.48
C GLU A 100 20.46 -18.99 -12.35
N GLY A 101 19.15 -18.94 -12.62
CA GLY A 101 18.12 -19.27 -11.62
C GLY A 101 18.13 -20.74 -11.19
N ILE A 102 17.60 -20.97 -10.00
CA ILE A 102 17.49 -22.29 -9.39
C ILE A 102 16.42 -23.09 -10.11
N ARG A 103 16.75 -24.30 -10.57
CA ARG A 103 15.74 -25.18 -11.17
C ARG A 103 14.64 -25.45 -10.15
N VAL A 104 13.39 -25.26 -10.55
CA VAL A 104 12.20 -25.42 -9.69
C VAL A 104 12.21 -26.75 -8.93
N GLN A 105 12.62 -27.85 -9.58
CA GLN A 105 12.67 -29.18 -8.96
C GLN A 105 13.75 -29.30 -7.86
N ASP A 106 14.87 -28.60 -8.00
CA ASP A 106 15.90 -28.59 -6.98
C ASP A 106 15.44 -27.79 -5.76
N PHE A 107 14.79 -26.64 -5.99
CA PHE A 107 14.14 -25.89 -4.92
C PHE A 107 13.08 -26.74 -4.20
N ALA A 108 12.18 -27.40 -4.95
CA ALA A 108 11.13 -28.26 -4.40
C ALA A 108 11.70 -29.38 -3.53
N ARG A 109 12.74 -30.08 -4.02
CA ARG A 109 13.43 -31.15 -3.26
C ARG A 109 14.02 -30.62 -1.96
N SER A 110 14.76 -29.51 -2.02
CA SER A 110 15.36 -28.89 -0.84
C SER A 110 14.31 -28.42 0.15
N PHE A 111 13.22 -27.81 -0.33
CA PHE A 111 12.10 -27.39 0.50
C PHE A 111 11.41 -28.57 1.20
N MET A 112 11.12 -29.65 0.46
CA MET A 112 10.50 -30.87 0.99
C MET A 112 11.35 -31.49 2.10
N MET A 113 12.65 -31.68 1.85
CA MET A 113 13.56 -32.20 2.88
C MET A 113 13.63 -31.28 4.10
N THR A 114 13.50 -29.97 3.84
CA THR A 114 13.63 -28.95 4.87
C THR A 114 12.39 -28.84 5.76
N PHE A 115 11.26 -28.48 5.19
CA PHE A 115 10.09 -28.09 5.98
C PHE A 115 9.08 -29.22 6.15
N VAL A 116 9.10 -30.24 5.28
CA VAL A 116 8.07 -31.29 5.26
C VAL A 116 8.57 -32.58 5.91
N VAL A 117 9.67 -33.15 5.39
CA VAL A 117 10.25 -34.39 5.90
C VAL A 117 11.04 -34.16 7.18
N GLY A 118 11.96 -33.18 7.18
CA GLY A 118 12.72 -32.80 8.36
C GLY A 118 11.88 -32.10 9.44
N GLY A 119 10.65 -31.68 9.11
CA GLY A 119 9.71 -31.00 9.99
C GLY A 119 8.74 -31.92 10.75
N ARG A 120 8.83 -33.24 10.62
CA ARG A 120 7.83 -34.22 11.11
C ARG A 120 7.49 -34.16 12.60
N ASN A 121 8.27 -33.45 13.43
CA ASN A 121 7.97 -33.24 14.86
C ASN A 121 7.58 -31.80 15.23
N ARG A 122 7.52 -30.84 14.28
CA ARG A 122 7.26 -29.42 14.60
C ARG A 122 6.50 -28.70 13.48
N LEU A 123 5.33 -28.17 13.82
CA LEU A 123 4.50 -27.37 12.91
C LEU A 123 5.03 -25.93 12.88
N HIS A 124 5.77 -25.58 11.83
CA HIS A 124 6.03 -24.17 11.51
C HIS A 124 4.70 -23.42 11.30
N SER A 125 4.71 -22.13 11.65
CA SER A 125 3.60 -21.23 11.38
C SER A 125 3.94 -20.37 10.18
N TRP A 126 3.23 -20.61 9.08
CA TRP A 126 3.43 -19.93 7.81
C TRP A 126 2.65 -18.63 7.77
N ILE A 127 3.34 -17.55 7.47
CA ILE A 127 2.78 -16.21 7.42
C ILE A 127 2.80 -15.73 5.98
N THR A 128 1.66 -15.27 5.48
CA THR A 128 1.54 -14.73 4.13
C THR A 128 0.77 -13.40 4.16
N PHE A 129 0.78 -12.67 3.06
CA PHE A 129 -0.07 -11.49 2.89
C PHE A 129 -0.83 -11.62 1.58
N HIS A 130 -2.15 -11.89 1.65
CA HIS A 130 -2.93 -12.23 0.46
C HIS A 130 -2.41 -13.46 -0.28
N GLY A 131 -1.82 -14.42 0.45
CA GLY A 131 -0.95 -15.45 -0.12
C GLY A 131 -1.65 -16.66 -0.74
N LEU A 132 -2.88 -16.50 -1.21
CA LEU A 132 -3.62 -17.60 -1.84
C LEU A 132 -2.90 -18.09 -3.11
N TYR A 133 -2.39 -17.17 -3.93
CA TYR A 133 -1.59 -17.49 -5.11
C TYR A 133 -0.21 -18.05 -4.74
N ASP A 134 0.44 -17.50 -3.72
CA ASP A 134 1.76 -17.99 -3.26
C ASP A 134 1.68 -19.45 -2.81
N LEU A 135 0.67 -19.79 -2.00
CA LEU A 135 0.41 -21.16 -1.58
C LEU A 135 0.06 -22.04 -2.78
N GLY A 136 -0.72 -21.53 -3.73
CA GLY A 136 -1.02 -22.23 -4.98
C GLY A 136 0.23 -22.59 -5.77
N TYR A 137 1.12 -21.64 -6.03
CA TYR A 137 2.37 -21.90 -6.73
C TYR A 137 3.25 -22.87 -5.95
N MET A 138 3.33 -22.74 -4.63
CA MET A 138 4.07 -23.71 -3.82
C MET A 138 3.48 -25.11 -3.90
N ILE A 139 2.15 -25.28 -3.90
CA ILE A 139 1.54 -26.60 -4.14
C ILE A 139 1.95 -27.14 -5.50
N LYS A 140 1.82 -26.35 -6.58
CA LYS A 140 2.26 -26.75 -7.94
C LYS A 140 3.75 -27.16 -7.97
N ILE A 141 4.61 -26.41 -7.28
CA ILE A 141 6.06 -26.69 -7.17
C ILE A 141 6.29 -28.00 -6.43
N LEU A 142 5.65 -28.21 -5.28
CA LEU A 142 5.90 -29.35 -4.39
C LEU A 142 5.29 -30.66 -4.88
N THR A 143 4.15 -30.60 -5.58
CA THR A 143 3.53 -31.78 -6.20
C THR A 143 4.09 -32.07 -7.58
N ASN A 144 4.72 -31.08 -8.22
CA ASN A 144 5.13 -31.13 -9.62
C ASN A 144 3.97 -31.54 -10.55
N ALA A 145 2.76 -31.05 -10.27
CA ALA A 145 1.54 -31.37 -10.98
C ALA A 145 0.63 -30.13 -11.07
N PRO A 146 -0.34 -30.11 -12.00
CA PRO A 146 -1.43 -29.14 -11.97
C PRO A 146 -2.13 -29.13 -10.61
N LEU A 147 -2.73 -27.99 -10.24
CA LEU A 147 -3.51 -27.90 -9.01
C LEU A 147 -4.71 -28.87 -9.03
N PRO A 148 -5.21 -29.32 -7.86
CA PRO A 148 -6.39 -30.21 -7.81
C PRO A 148 -7.62 -29.64 -8.52
N ASP A 149 -8.55 -30.46 -8.98
CA ASP A 149 -9.76 -29.95 -9.65
C ASP A 149 -10.78 -29.30 -8.68
N THR A 150 -10.61 -29.53 -7.38
CA THR A 150 -11.52 -29.01 -6.36
C THR A 150 -10.79 -28.14 -5.34
N LEU A 151 -11.47 -27.07 -4.89
CA LEU A 151 -10.98 -26.21 -3.81
C LEU A 151 -10.67 -27.03 -2.54
N HIS A 152 -11.51 -28.03 -2.24
CA HIS A 152 -11.28 -28.93 -1.11
C HIS A 152 -9.96 -29.68 -1.24
N GLY A 153 -9.69 -30.31 -2.39
CA GLY A 153 -8.44 -31.03 -2.63
C GLY A 153 -7.21 -30.10 -2.52
N PHE A 154 -7.31 -28.87 -3.01
CA PHE A 154 -6.26 -27.87 -2.83
C PHE A 154 -6.03 -27.52 -1.37
N LEU A 155 -7.08 -27.21 -0.61
CA LEU A 155 -6.95 -26.89 0.82
C LEU A 155 -6.40 -28.07 1.64
N SER A 156 -6.73 -29.32 1.26
CA SER A 156 -6.14 -30.51 1.86
C SER A 156 -4.62 -30.58 1.64
N LEU A 157 -4.14 -30.24 0.45
CA LEU A 157 -2.69 -30.17 0.18
C LEU A 157 -2.04 -29.01 0.94
N VAL A 158 -2.65 -27.82 0.98
CA VAL A 158 -2.15 -26.69 1.77
C VAL A 158 -2.01 -27.09 3.23
N HIS A 159 -3.01 -27.76 3.80
CA HIS A 159 -2.95 -28.25 5.17
C HIS A 159 -1.85 -29.30 5.36
N MET A 160 -1.69 -30.24 4.42
CA MET A 160 -0.67 -31.29 4.48
C MET A 160 0.75 -30.72 4.46
N PHE A 161 1.05 -29.77 3.58
CA PHE A 161 2.40 -29.23 3.41
C PHE A 161 2.74 -28.12 4.41
N PHE A 162 1.78 -27.26 4.76
CA PHE A 162 2.03 -26.05 5.54
C PHE A 162 1.46 -26.11 6.96
N GLY A 163 0.46 -26.96 7.23
CA GLY A 163 -0.13 -27.10 8.56
C GLY A 163 -0.85 -25.84 9.04
N ARG A 164 -0.11 -24.93 9.70
CA ARG A 164 -0.61 -23.65 10.23
C ARG A 164 -0.28 -22.52 9.27
N VAL A 165 -1.31 -21.90 8.71
CA VAL A 165 -1.17 -20.74 7.83
C VAL A 165 -1.95 -19.56 8.39
N TYR A 166 -1.34 -18.38 8.34
CA TYR A 166 -1.90 -17.10 8.77
C TYR A 166 -1.73 -16.06 7.66
N ASP A 167 -2.85 -15.59 7.10
CA ASP A 167 -2.85 -14.52 6.10
C ASP A 167 -3.08 -13.17 6.77
N LEU A 168 -2.06 -12.31 6.78
CA LEU A 168 -2.10 -11.01 7.45
C LEU A 168 -3.16 -10.08 6.88
N LYS A 169 -3.45 -10.18 5.57
CA LYS A 169 -4.50 -9.36 4.93
C LYS A 169 -5.89 -9.85 5.36
N SER A 170 -6.06 -11.15 5.57
CA SER A 170 -7.29 -11.69 6.17
C SER A 170 -7.44 -11.24 7.63
N ILE A 171 -6.38 -11.37 8.43
CA ILE A 171 -6.35 -10.95 9.84
C ILE A 171 -6.66 -9.45 9.99
N ALA A 172 -6.16 -8.61 9.08
CA ALA A 172 -6.40 -7.17 9.07
C ALA A 172 -7.90 -6.79 9.07
N LYS A 173 -8.79 -7.65 8.56
CA LYS A 173 -10.25 -7.43 8.58
C LYS A 173 -10.82 -7.28 9.99
N SER A 174 -10.19 -7.90 10.98
CA SER A 174 -10.66 -7.94 12.38
C SER A 174 -10.19 -6.75 13.23
N TYR A 175 -9.33 -5.88 12.70
CA TYR A 175 -8.73 -4.75 13.43
C TYR A 175 -9.14 -3.40 12.85
N ASN A 176 -9.62 -2.50 13.72
CA ASN A 176 -9.91 -1.12 13.33
C ASN A 176 -8.62 -0.39 12.94
N GLY A 177 -8.68 0.43 11.90
CA GLY A 177 -7.52 1.17 11.38
C GLY A 177 -6.74 0.44 10.29
N LEU A 178 -6.99 -0.85 10.05
CA LEU A 178 -6.40 -1.62 8.94
C LEU A 178 -7.33 -1.74 7.72
N MET A 179 -8.15 -0.71 7.49
CA MET A 179 -8.99 -0.54 6.29
C MET A 179 -9.89 -1.74 5.95
N GLY A 180 -10.30 -2.51 6.96
CA GLY A 180 -11.12 -3.70 6.74
C GLY A 180 -10.43 -4.77 5.89
N GLY A 181 -9.10 -4.82 5.88
CA GLY A 181 -8.31 -5.74 5.05
C GLY A 181 -8.01 -5.22 3.63
N GLU A 182 -8.64 -4.13 3.19
CA GLU A 182 -8.37 -3.49 1.89
C GLU A 182 -7.17 -2.55 1.95
N ILE A 183 -6.02 -3.12 2.30
CA ILE A 183 -4.75 -2.42 2.47
C ILE A 183 -3.65 -3.22 1.74
N GLY A 184 -2.64 -2.52 1.21
CA GLY A 184 -1.43 -3.15 0.67
C GLY A 184 -0.36 -3.33 1.74
N LEU A 185 0.61 -4.23 1.53
CA LEU A 185 1.62 -4.60 2.52
C LEU A 185 2.45 -3.40 3.03
N LEU A 186 3.01 -2.60 2.12
CA LEU A 186 3.75 -1.37 2.48
C LEU A 186 2.92 -0.38 3.29
N ARG A 187 1.65 -0.21 2.92
CA ARG A 187 0.74 0.67 3.65
C ARG A 187 0.43 0.12 5.04
N MET A 188 0.24 -1.20 5.16
CA MET A 188 0.03 -1.86 6.44
C MET A 188 1.26 -1.74 7.35
N ALA A 189 2.46 -1.88 6.79
CA ALA A 189 3.70 -1.62 7.50
C ALA A 189 3.78 -0.17 8.02
N SER A 190 3.42 0.80 7.19
CA SER A 190 3.36 2.21 7.57
C SER A 190 2.36 2.46 8.71
N VAL A 191 1.13 1.92 8.62
CA VAL A 191 0.12 2.04 9.70
C VAL A 191 0.63 1.46 11.02
N LEU A 192 1.37 0.37 10.96
CA LEU A 192 1.92 -0.32 12.13
C LEU A 192 3.31 0.18 12.55
N ASN A 193 3.80 1.26 11.94
CA ASN A 193 5.10 1.86 12.25
C ASN A 193 6.26 0.87 12.13
N VAL A 194 6.17 0.00 11.14
CA VAL A 194 7.22 -0.93 10.77
C VAL A 194 8.18 -0.23 9.81
N ASP A 195 9.47 -0.25 10.15
CA ASP A 195 10.52 0.30 9.29
C ASP A 195 10.68 -0.55 8.02
N ALA A 196 10.38 0.10 6.89
CA ALA A 196 10.46 -0.43 5.54
C ALA A 196 11.45 0.36 4.65
N THR A 197 12.31 1.21 5.23
CA THR A 197 13.25 2.08 4.49
C THR A 197 14.14 1.32 3.49
N ASN A 198 14.58 0.12 3.85
CA ASN A 198 15.45 -0.74 3.02
C ASN A 198 14.68 -1.87 2.32
N ILE A 199 13.36 -1.77 2.18
CA ILE A 199 12.53 -2.75 1.48
C ILE A 199 12.37 -2.32 0.02
N ARG A 200 12.70 -3.22 -0.91
CA ARG A 200 12.40 -3.07 -2.34
C ARG A 200 11.10 -3.82 -2.62
N PRO A 201 9.99 -3.12 -2.88
CA PRO A 201 8.71 -3.79 -3.10
C PRO A 201 8.70 -4.55 -4.43
N HIS A 202 7.84 -5.55 -4.51
CA HIS A 202 7.71 -6.45 -5.66
C HIS A 202 9.00 -7.23 -5.94
N GLN A 203 9.60 -7.69 -4.84
CA GLN A 203 10.67 -8.69 -4.83
C GLN A 203 10.40 -9.62 -3.65
N ALA A 204 10.24 -10.91 -3.95
CA ALA A 204 9.66 -11.84 -2.99
C ALA A 204 10.40 -11.88 -1.64
N GLY A 205 11.74 -11.82 -1.64
CA GLY A 205 12.52 -11.86 -0.39
C GLY A 205 12.39 -10.60 0.47
N HIS A 206 12.24 -9.44 -0.18
CA HIS A 206 11.99 -8.17 0.51
C HIS A 206 10.56 -8.11 1.06
N ASP A 207 9.59 -8.60 0.29
CA ASP A 207 8.19 -8.64 0.72
C ASP A 207 7.98 -9.67 1.83
N SER A 208 8.58 -10.87 1.75
CA SER A 208 8.54 -11.85 2.85
C SER A 208 9.18 -11.32 4.14
N LEU A 209 10.25 -10.50 4.04
CA LEU A 209 10.85 -9.81 5.17
C LEU A 209 9.88 -8.78 5.78
N LEU A 210 9.20 -8.01 4.94
CA LEU A 210 8.24 -7.03 5.40
C LEU A 210 7.00 -7.69 6.03
N ILE A 211 6.49 -8.79 5.46
CA ILE A 211 5.43 -9.62 6.05
C ILE A 211 5.83 -10.05 7.46
N SER A 212 7.06 -10.55 7.65
CA SER A 212 7.55 -10.97 8.96
C SER A 212 7.60 -9.84 9.97
N LYS A 213 8.09 -8.65 9.56
CA LYS A 213 8.13 -7.47 10.43
C LYS A 213 6.72 -6.99 10.80
N VAL A 214 5.78 -7.00 9.85
CA VAL A 214 4.37 -6.64 10.07
C VAL A 214 3.72 -7.61 11.05
N PHE A 215 3.91 -8.92 10.87
CA PHE A 215 3.38 -9.92 11.79
C PHE A 215 3.88 -9.71 13.23
N SER A 216 5.19 -9.47 13.40
CA SER A 216 5.77 -9.16 14.71
C SER A 216 5.16 -7.89 15.32
N ALA A 217 4.92 -6.84 14.52
CA ALA A 217 4.24 -5.63 14.97
C ALA A 217 2.77 -5.89 15.34
N MET A 218 2.04 -6.73 14.58
CA MET A 218 0.67 -7.12 14.95
C MET A 218 0.64 -7.89 16.27
N LYS A 219 1.59 -8.80 16.51
CA LYS A 219 1.70 -9.51 17.79
C LYS A 219 1.97 -8.56 18.95
N ARG A 220 2.93 -7.65 18.79
CA ARG A 220 3.34 -6.70 19.82
C ARG A 220 2.29 -5.62 20.10
N ASP A 221 1.80 -4.97 19.05
CA ASP A 221 1.03 -3.72 19.13
C ASP A 221 -0.48 -3.97 19.07
N LEU A 222 -0.93 -5.02 18.36
CA LEU A 222 -2.35 -5.40 18.27
C LEU A 222 -2.72 -6.57 19.18
N ARG A 223 -1.75 -7.15 19.91
CA ARG A 223 -1.91 -8.35 20.75
C ARG A 223 -2.59 -9.48 19.98
N LEU A 224 -2.11 -9.74 18.76
CA LEU A 224 -2.64 -10.78 17.89
C LEU A 224 -2.64 -12.15 18.61
N VAL A 225 -3.82 -12.79 18.64
CA VAL A 225 -4.01 -14.14 19.14
C VAL A 225 -4.12 -15.08 17.95
N GLU A 226 -3.02 -15.73 17.59
CA GLU A 226 -2.90 -16.53 16.35
C GLU A 226 -4.00 -17.58 16.19
N GLU A 227 -4.32 -18.33 17.24
CA GLU A 227 -5.30 -19.44 17.16
C GLU A 227 -6.70 -18.97 16.71
N GLU A 228 -7.05 -17.68 16.82
CA GLU A 228 -8.31 -17.15 16.27
C GLU A 228 -8.36 -17.10 14.74
N PHE A 229 -7.21 -17.17 14.07
CA PHE A 229 -7.04 -16.90 12.64
C PHE A 229 -6.44 -18.07 11.85
N LYS A 230 -6.18 -19.19 12.52
CA LYS A 230 -5.54 -20.37 11.92
C LYS A 230 -6.31 -20.86 10.69
N GLY A 231 -5.61 -20.94 9.55
CA GLY A 231 -6.16 -21.45 8.29
C GLY A 231 -7.07 -20.47 7.54
N GLN A 232 -7.21 -19.23 8.00
CA GLN A 232 -8.00 -18.21 7.30
C GLN A 232 -7.15 -17.57 6.20
N LEU A 233 -7.47 -17.90 4.94
CA LEU A 233 -6.89 -17.27 3.76
C LEU A 233 -7.78 -16.14 3.26
N TYR A 234 -7.17 -15.04 2.83
CA TYR A 234 -7.92 -13.93 2.26
C TYR A 234 -8.68 -14.40 1.00
N ALA A 235 -9.91 -13.92 0.83
CA ALA A 235 -10.85 -14.25 -0.25
C ALA A 235 -11.48 -15.67 -0.25
N LEU A 236 -11.07 -16.58 0.65
CA LEU A 236 -11.73 -17.89 0.86
C LEU A 236 -12.42 -18.02 2.22
N SER A 237 -12.05 -17.19 3.20
CA SER A 237 -12.70 -17.21 4.51
C SER A 237 -13.99 -16.38 4.46
N SER A 238 -15.10 -16.98 4.01
CA SER A 238 -16.44 -16.38 4.00
C SER A 238 -17.18 -16.44 5.34
N THR A 239 -16.52 -16.85 6.43
CA THR A 239 -17.15 -16.90 7.76
C THR A 239 -16.23 -16.38 8.86
N ASN A 240 -16.46 -15.15 9.31
CA ASN A 240 -16.45 -14.90 10.75
C ASN A 240 -17.60 -13.95 11.09
N LYS A 241 -18.55 -14.52 11.85
CA LYS A 241 -19.67 -13.84 12.53
C LYS A 241 -19.20 -12.49 13.07
N LYS A 242 -20.07 -11.48 13.02
CA LYS A 242 -19.97 -10.14 13.62
C LYS A 242 -19.47 -10.19 15.09
N LYS A 243 -18.20 -10.52 15.32
CA LYS A 243 -17.50 -10.28 16.58
C LYS A 243 -17.00 -8.85 16.47
N GLY A 244 -17.34 -8.02 17.45
CA GLY A 244 -17.01 -6.60 17.44
C GLY A 244 -15.54 -6.38 17.08
N LYS A 245 -15.27 -5.49 16.12
CA LYS A 245 -13.90 -5.19 15.67
C LYS A 245 -13.05 -4.82 16.88
N LYS A 246 -11.89 -5.46 17.03
CA LYS A 246 -10.99 -5.21 18.17
C LYS A 246 -10.49 -3.76 18.09
N LYS A 247 -10.71 -2.99 19.16
CA LYS A 247 -10.21 -1.60 19.28
C LYS A 247 -8.71 -1.66 19.50
N TYR A 248 -7.97 -1.03 18.60
CA TYR A 248 -6.58 -0.68 18.80
C TYR A 248 -6.48 0.49 19.78
N SER A 249 -5.74 0.34 20.88
CA SER A 249 -5.37 1.43 21.78
C SER A 249 -3.84 1.56 21.85
N SER A 250 -3.22 2.08 20.79
CA SER A 250 -1.79 2.40 20.84
C SER A 250 -1.53 3.63 21.69
N ARG A 251 -0.76 3.45 22.75
CA ARG A 251 -0.15 4.54 23.54
C ARG A 251 1.08 5.15 22.89
N ARG A 252 1.41 4.83 21.63
CA ARG A 252 2.42 5.50 20.81
C ARG A 252 1.99 5.49 19.35
N ARG A 253 1.40 6.61 18.88
CA ARG A 253 1.14 6.87 17.47
C ARG A 253 2.44 7.37 16.84
N SER A 254 3.03 6.58 15.94
CA SER A 254 3.59 7.15 14.73
C SER A 254 2.55 6.99 13.63
N ALA A 255 2.56 7.93 12.72
CA ALA A 255 1.44 8.46 12.00
C ALA A 255 1.56 8.06 10.53
N MET A 256 0.71 7.16 10.02
CA MET A 256 0.40 7.24 8.59
C MET A 256 -0.23 8.63 8.39
N ALA A 257 0.32 9.49 7.54
CA ALA A 257 -0.21 10.84 7.32
C ALA A 257 -1.64 10.72 6.80
N ALA A 258 -2.61 10.86 7.70
CA ALA A 258 -4.00 11.08 7.33
C ALA A 258 -4.07 12.56 6.97
N VAL A 259 -4.59 12.87 5.79
CA VAL A 259 -4.88 14.26 5.44
C VAL A 259 -5.87 14.77 6.47
N GLU A 260 -5.46 15.76 7.25
CA GLU A 260 -6.34 16.37 8.24
C GLU A 260 -7.21 17.40 7.52
N ASP A 261 -8.52 17.16 7.49
CA ASP A 261 -9.49 18.16 7.06
C ASP A 261 -9.52 19.33 8.05
N VAL A 262 -9.00 20.47 7.61
CA VAL A 262 -8.97 21.72 8.37
C VAL A 262 -10.19 22.56 8.02
N TRP A 263 -11.05 22.70 9.01
CA TRP A 263 -12.23 23.56 9.05
C TRP A 263 -11.99 24.68 10.06
N LYS A 264 -12.89 25.65 10.14
CA LYS A 264 -12.82 26.76 11.11
C LYS A 264 -12.58 26.28 12.55
N LYS A 265 -13.20 25.16 12.95
CA LYS A 265 -13.14 24.62 14.31
C LYS A 265 -11.75 24.10 14.73
N ASN A 266 -10.95 23.60 13.80
CA ASN A 266 -9.60 23.05 14.06
C ASN A 266 -8.48 23.86 13.40
N PHE A 267 -8.79 25.00 12.76
CA PHE A 267 -7.82 25.84 12.07
C PHE A 267 -6.61 26.22 12.95
N HIS A 268 -6.84 26.72 14.16
CA HIS A 268 -5.74 27.09 15.07
C HIS A 268 -4.85 25.91 15.47
N GLN A 269 -5.45 24.74 15.66
CA GLN A 269 -4.70 23.52 15.98
C GLN A 269 -3.81 23.11 14.82
N ALA A 270 -4.33 23.11 13.59
CA ALA A 270 -3.58 22.81 12.39
C ALA A 270 -2.41 23.79 12.19
N CYS A 271 -2.66 25.10 12.36
CA CYS A 271 -1.63 26.15 12.26
C CYS A 271 -0.45 25.90 13.20
N ASN A 272 -0.71 25.55 14.46
CA ASN A 272 0.35 25.27 15.44
C ASN A 272 1.18 24.03 15.04
N LEU A 273 0.52 22.98 14.54
CA LEU A 273 1.21 21.76 14.10
C LEU A 273 2.08 22.02 12.86
N ILE A 274 1.62 22.86 11.93
CA ILE A 274 2.38 23.28 10.76
C ILE A 274 3.62 24.07 11.18
N GLU A 275 3.48 25.02 12.11
CA GLU A 275 4.60 25.82 12.61
C GLU A 275 5.68 24.93 13.26
N ILE A 276 5.27 23.93 14.04
CA ILE A 276 6.20 22.94 14.63
C ILE A 276 6.84 22.06 13.55
N SER A 277 6.04 21.59 12.58
CA SER A 277 6.51 20.68 11.53
C SER A 277 7.49 21.37 10.58
N ARG A 278 7.29 22.67 10.33
CA ARG A 278 8.14 23.52 9.50
C ARG A 278 9.60 23.51 9.95
N GLU A 279 9.86 23.43 11.25
CA GLU A 279 11.24 23.43 11.77
C GLU A 279 12.04 22.17 11.41
N LYS A 280 11.35 21.07 11.06
CA LYS A 280 11.95 19.75 10.83
C LYS A 280 11.86 19.28 9.39
N CYS A 281 11.11 20.00 8.56
CA CYS A 281 10.87 19.64 7.16
C CYS A 281 11.69 20.53 6.23
N SER A 282 12.08 19.98 5.10
CA SER A 282 12.86 20.66 4.05
C SER A 282 12.05 20.89 2.78
N TYR A 283 10.96 20.14 2.59
CA TYR A 283 10.09 20.23 1.43
C TYR A 283 8.67 20.61 1.84
N ILE A 284 8.05 21.47 1.05
CA ILE A 284 6.66 21.88 1.19
C ILE A 284 5.97 21.60 -0.15
N SER A 285 4.93 20.78 -0.15
CA SER A 285 4.08 20.60 -1.33
C SER A 285 2.73 21.26 -1.14
N LEU A 286 2.27 21.95 -2.18
CA LEU A 286 1.02 22.69 -2.20
C LEU A 286 0.18 22.28 -3.41
N ASP A 287 -1.11 22.10 -3.18
CA ASP A 287 -2.11 21.90 -4.23
C ASP A 287 -3.39 22.69 -3.89
N MET A 288 -4.17 23.07 -4.91
CA MET A 288 -5.37 23.90 -4.70
C MET A 288 -6.52 23.46 -5.60
N GLU A 289 -7.72 23.44 -5.02
CA GLU A 289 -8.97 23.26 -5.74
C GLU A 289 -9.67 24.61 -5.91
N PHE A 290 -10.10 24.91 -7.13
CA PHE A 290 -10.78 26.14 -7.51
C PHE A 290 -11.85 25.85 -8.57
N PRO A 291 -12.83 26.75 -8.78
CA PRO A 291 -14.04 26.46 -9.54
C PRO A 291 -13.85 26.53 -11.08
N GLY A 292 -12.78 25.92 -11.59
CA GLY A 292 -12.47 25.83 -13.02
C GLY A 292 -11.80 27.07 -13.61
N PHE A 293 -11.95 27.26 -14.92
CA PHE A 293 -11.38 28.40 -15.65
C PHE A 293 -12.49 29.18 -16.37
N LEU A 294 -12.45 30.51 -16.29
CA LEU A 294 -13.30 31.40 -17.09
C LEU A 294 -12.66 31.70 -18.46
N ARG A 295 -11.32 31.67 -18.52
CA ARG A 295 -10.55 31.81 -19.75
C ARG A 295 -9.51 30.71 -19.85
N THR A 296 -9.49 30.01 -20.97
CA THR A 296 -8.51 28.96 -21.26
C THR A 296 -7.51 29.42 -22.32
N ALA A 297 -6.29 28.87 -22.26
CA ALA A 297 -5.24 29.14 -23.21
C ALA A 297 -5.11 27.99 -24.21
N ARG A 298 -4.78 28.30 -25.45
CA ARG A 298 -4.39 27.23 -26.39
C ARG A 298 -3.03 26.69 -25.96
N ARG A 299 -2.73 25.45 -26.36
CA ARG A 299 -1.44 24.79 -26.09
C ARG A 299 -0.23 25.55 -26.65
N ASP A 300 -0.44 26.33 -27.70
CA ASP A 300 0.55 27.15 -28.40
C ASP A 300 0.55 28.64 -27.95
N ALA A 301 -0.17 28.98 -26.88
CA ALA A 301 -0.24 30.36 -26.39
C ALA A 301 1.11 30.88 -25.91
N SER A 302 1.37 32.16 -26.17
CA SER A 302 2.55 32.85 -25.65
C SER A 302 2.55 32.95 -24.12
N GLU A 303 3.72 33.13 -23.51
CA GLU A 303 3.85 33.35 -22.05
C GLU A 303 3.02 34.54 -21.55
N TYR A 304 2.95 35.62 -22.33
CA TYR A 304 2.13 36.79 -22.01
C TYR A 304 0.63 36.47 -21.99
N GLU A 305 0.17 35.69 -22.98
CA GLU A 305 -1.23 35.26 -23.05
C GLU A 305 -1.57 34.27 -21.93
N LEU A 306 -0.67 33.35 -21.61
CA LEU A 306 -0.81 32.44 -20.47
C LEU A 306 -0.94 33.22 -19.15
N TYR A 307 -0.08 34.22 -18.95
CA TYR A 307 -0.13 35.06 -17.76
C TYR A 307 -1.39 35.93 -17.69
N ASP A 308 -1.81 36.55 -18.80
CA ASP A 308 -3.05 37.34 -18.85
C ASP A 308 -4.27 36.50 -18.45
N LYS A 309 -4.38 35.28 -19.00
CA LYS A 309 -5.47 34.35 -18.70
C LYS A 309 -5.39 33.83 -17.27
N LEU A 310 -4.19 33.50 -16.78
CA LEU A 310 -3.96 33.14 -15.38
C LEU A 310 -4.44 34.26 -14.46
N LYS A 311 -3.97 35.50 -14.69
CA LYS A 311 -4.33 36.67 -13.90
C LYS A 311 -5.84 36.90 -13.92
N TYR A 312 -6.47 36.85 -15.09
CA TYR A 312 -7.92 37.02 -15.20
C TYR A 312 -8.68 35.97 -14.38
N ASN A 313 -8.29 34.69 -14.46
CA ASN A 313 -8.92 33.65 -13.66
C ASN A 313 -8.69 33.85 -12.16
N VAL A 314 -7.46 34.17 -11.74
CA VAL A 314 -7.11 34.39 -10.32
C VAL A 314 -7.84 35.60 -9.74
N ASP A 315 -8.01 36.68 -10.50
CA ASP A 315 -8.71 37.88 -10.04
C ASP A 315 -10.23 37.67 -9.89
N ASN A 316 -10.82 36.75 -10.66
CA ASN A 316 -12.28 36.57 -10.75
C ASN A 316 -12.80 35.30 -10.08
N LEU A 317 -11.94 34.36 -9.73
CA LEU A 317 -12.31 33.10 -9.08
C LEU A 317 -11.84 33.06 -7.64
N LYS A 318 -12.51 32.23 -6.84
CA LYS A 318 -12.20 32.08 -5.42
C LYS A 318 -11.73 30.65 -5.15
N PRO A 319 -10.62 30.44 -4.42
CA PRO A 319 -10.16 29.11 -4.07
C PRO A 319 -11.15 28.42 -3.11
N ILE A 320 -11.27 27.10 -3.23
CA ILE A 320 -12.23 26.27 -2.48
C ILE A 320 -11.49 25.44 -1.43
N GLN A 321 -10.38 24.82 -1.81
CA GLN A 321 -9.52 24.08 -0.90
C GLN A 321 -8.05 24.30 -1.18
N VAL A 322 -7.23 24.14 -0.14
CA VAL A 322 -5.77 24.15 -0.23
C VAL A 322 -5.22 22.92 0.47
N GLY A 323 -4.52 22.05 -0.26
CA GLY A 323 -3.71 20.97 0.27
C GLY A 323 -2.30 21.45 0.59
N LEU A 324 -1.81 21.16 1.79
CA LEU A 324 -0.46 21.50 2.24
C LEU A 324 0.18 20.29 2.90
N THR A 325 1.34 19.84 2.40
CA THR A 325 2.11 18.77 3.03
C THR A 325 3.55 19.19 3.27
N LEU A 326 4.08 18.84 4.45
CA LEU A 326 5.45 19.10 4.85
C LEU A 326 6.21 17.77 4.99
N SER A 327 7.38 17.67 4.35
CA SER A 327 8.24 16.49 4.46
C SER A 327 9.71 16.84 4.63
N ASP A 328 10.46 15.92 5.25
CA ASP A 328 11.92 16.01 5.29
C ASP A 328 12.57 15.48 3.99
N VAL A 329 13.90 15.47 3.96
CA VAL A 329 14.69 15.03 2.79
C VAL A 329 14.55 13.56 2.43
N SER A 330 14.05 12.74 3.35
CA SER A 330 13.75 11.32 3.11
C SER A 330 12.31 11.08 2.66
N GLY A 331 11.51 12.14 2.54
CA GLY A 331 10.08 12.04 2.27
C GLY A 331 9.24 11.67 3.50
N HIS A 332 9.82 11.70 4.70
CA HIS A 332 9.07 11.46 5.94
C HIS A 332 8.25 12.69 6.32
N ILE A 333 6.99 12.46 6.71
CA ILE A 333 6.00 13.49 7.06
C ILE A 333 5.80 13.47 8.59
N PRO A 334 6.49 14.33 9.36
CA PRO A 334 6.33 14.34 10.81
C PRO A 334 4.92 14.81 11.21
N TYR A 335 4.43 14.32 12.35
CA TYR A 335 3.17 14.78 13.00
C TYR A 335 1.88 14.69 12.17
N HIS A 336 1.79 13.80 11.17
CA HIS A 336 0.68 13.77 10.21
C HIS A 336 0.57 15.07 9.39
N GLY A 337 1.71 15.66 8.99
CA GLY A 337 1.77 16.97 8.35
C GLY A 337 1.24 17.11 6.92
N ALA A 338 0.07 16.53 6.64
CA ALA A 338 -0.72 16.77 5.44
C ALA A 338 -2.08 17.35 5.86
N TRP A 339 -2.38 18.57 5.40
CA TRP A 339 -3.57 19.34 5.79
C TRP A 339 -4.36 19.75 4.56
N GLN A 340 -5.68 19.55 4.60
CA GLN A 340 -6.62 20.04 3.59
C GLN A 340 -7.45 21.17 4.19
N PHE A 341 -7.11 22.41 3.86
CA PHE A 341 -7.87 23.58 4.27
C PHE A 341 -9.12 23.71 3.40
N ASN A 342 -10.30 23.63 4.04
CA ASN A 342 -11.57 23.86 3.40
C ASN A 342 -11.94 25.34 3.58
N LEU A 343 -12.10 26.10 2.49
CA LEU A 343 -12.31 27.55 2.54
C LEU A 343 -13.79 27.93 2.40
N SER A 344 -14.20 29.01 3.07
CA SER A 344 -15.59 29.50 3.10
C SER A 344 -15.92 30.65 2.14
N GLY A 345 -14.98 31.05 1.26
CA GLY A 345 -15.13 32.25 0.44
C GLY A 345 -15.96 32.11 -0.83
N PHE A 346 -16.14 30.88 -1.34
CA PHE A 346 -16.81 30.61 -2.62
C PHE A 346 -18.27 30.19 -2.43
N ASN A 347 -19.18 30.88 -3.11
CA ASN A 347 -20.60 30.57 -3.18
C ASN A 347 -21.00 30.18 -4.60
N VAL A 348 -21.32 28.89 -4.78
CA VAL A 348 -21.66 28.29 -6.08
C VAL A 348 -22.85 28.95 -6.80
N ASN A 349 -23.73 29.64 -6.08
CA ASN A 349 -24.92 30.29 -6.65
C ASN A 349 -24.71 31.78 -6.97
N LYS A 350 -23.57 32.37 -6.57
CA LYS A 350 -23.30 33.81 -6.69
C LYS A 350 -21.98 34.13 -7.37
N ASP A 351 -20.97 33.29 -7.17
CA ASP A 351 -19.62 33.56 -7.65
C ASP A 351 -19.38 32.97 -9.04
N PRO A 352 -18.53 33.61 -9.88
CA PRO A 352 -18.13 33.06 -11.17
C PRO A 352 -17.51 31.66 -11.04
N SER A 353 -17.87 30.76 -11.94
CA SER A 353 -17.37 29.38 -11.98
C SER A 353 -17.62 28.71 -13.34
N SER A 354 -16.89 27.64 -13.64
CA SER A 354 -17.27 26.67 -14.68
C SER A 354 -18.28 25.67 -14.10
N ALA A 355 -19.41 25.49 -14.79
CA ALA A 355 -20.45 24.54 -14.40
C ALA A 355 -19.91 23.09 -14.41
N GLU A 356 -19.06 22.76 -15.38
CA GLU A 356 -18.43 21.45 -15.50
C GLU A 356 -17.49 21.17 -14.32
N SER A 357 -16.66 22.16 -13.95
CA SER A 357 -15.76 22.03 -12.79
C SER A 357 -16.51 21.94 -11.47
N VAL A 358 -17.59 22.71 -11.30
CA VAL A 358 -18.45 22.63 -10.11
C VAL A 358 -19.06 21.23 -9.99
N GLU A 359 -19.58 20.67 -11.08
CA GLU A 359 -20.16 19.32 -11.09
C GLU A 359 -19.10 18.24 -10.78
N LEU A 360 -17.90 18.37 -11.36
CA LEU A 360 -16.78 17.47 -11.06
C LEU A 360 -16.42 17.52 -9.57
N LEU A 361 -16.28 18.72 -9.00
CA LEU A 361 -15.96 18.89 -7.59
C LEU A 361 -17.05 18.30 -6.67
N ARG A 362 -18.34 18.44 -7.02
CA ARG A 362 -19.43 17.75 -6.29
C ARG A 362 -19.27 16.24 -6.32
N ARG A 363 -18.98 15.66 -7.49
CA ARG A 363 -18.76 14.21 -7.65
C ARG A 363 -17.54 13.72 -6.88
N SER A 364 -16.52 14.56 -6.75
CA SER A 364 -15.32 14.30 -5.93
C SER A 364 -15.55 14.48 -4.42
N GLY A 365 -16.76 14.87 -4.00
CA GLY A 365 -17.16 14.93 -2.59
C GLY A 365 -17.08 16.32 -1.95
N ILE A 366 -16.92 17.39 -2.74
CA ILE A 366 -16.98 18.77 -2.22
C ILE A 366 -18.41 19.15 -1.85
N ASP A 367 -18.61 19.48 -0.58
CA ASP A 367 -19.84 20.04 -0.05
C ASP A 367 -19.71 21.57 0.06
N PHE A 368 -20.10 22.26 -1.01
CA PHE A 368 -20.03 23.73 -1.10
C PHE A 368 -20.79 24.45 0.02
N ASP A 369 -21.90 23.89 0.49
CA ASP A 369 -22.69 24.50 1.57
C ASP A 369 -21.97 24.35 2.91
N LYS A 370 -21.33 23.21 3.15
CA LYS A 370 -20.47 23.00 4.32
C LYS A 370 -19.23 23.89 4.26
N ASN A 371 -18.60 24.04 3.09
CA ASN A 371 -17.50 25.00 2.88
C ASN A 371 -17.91 26.41 3.32
N LEU A 372 -19.05 26.92 2.85
CA LEU A 372 -19.55 28.24 3.26
C LEU A 372 -19.80 28.36 4.77
N ARG A 373 -20.37 27.33 5.41
CA ARG A 373 -20.74 27.38 6.85
C ARG A 373 -19.55 27.13 7.80
N GLU A 374 -18.69 26.18 7.47
CA GLU A 374 -17.67 25.63 8.37
C GLU A 374 -16.24 25.88 7.89
N GLY A 375 -16.06 26.40 6.67
CA GLY A 375 -14.75 26.65 6.09
C GLY A 375 -13.95 27.73 6.81
N VAL A 376 -12.64 27.66 6.64
CA VAL A 376 -11.67 28.66 7.07
C VAL A 376 -11.83 29.91 6.21
N MET A 377 -11.87 31.08 6.85
CA MET A 377 -11.93 32.35 6.13
C MET A 377 -10.61 32.57 5.37
N LEU A 378 -10.71 33.01 4.11
CA LEU A 378 -9.53 33.22 3.26
C LEU A 378 -8.51 34.17 3.90
N ASP A 379 -8.97 35.23 4.56
CA ASP A 379 -8.11 36.19 5.26
C ASP A 379 -7.37 35.58 6.46
N ASP A 380 -7.99 34.62 7.15
CA ASP A 380 -7.38 33.91 8.29
C ASP A 380 -6.26 33.01 7.78
N PHE A 381 -6.55 32.24 6.72
CA PHE A 381 -5.56 31.42 6.02
C PHE A 381 -4.40 32.27 5.48
N ALA A 382 -4.68 33.37 4.79
CA ALA A 382 -3.67 34.25 4.21
C ALA A 382 -2.77 34.92 5.26
N ARG A 383 -3.33 35.31 6.42
CA ARG A 383 -2.55 35.83 7.55
C ARG A 383 -1.62 34.76 8.13
N PHE A 384 -2.14 33.56 8.37
CA PHE A 384 -1.34 32.43 8.82
C PHE A 384 -0.22 32.10 7.82
N PHE A 385 -0.55 31.90 6.55
CA PHE A 385 0.41 31.48 5.53
C PHE A 385 1.55 32.50 5.36
N ARG A 386 1.22 33.80 5.32
CA ARG A 386 2.23 34.87 5.25
C ARG A 386 3.16 34.88 6.46
N ARG A 387 2.61 34.76 7.67
CA ARG A 387 3.40 34.70 8.91
C ARG A 387 4.34 33.50 8.91
N THR A 388 3.82 32.34 8.54
CA THR A 388 4.52 31.06 8.67
C THR A 388 5.57 30.85 7.58
N PHE A 389 5.26 31.22 6.34
CA PHE A 389 6.10 30.87 5.19
C PHE A 389 6.74 32.05 4.46
N ALA A 390 6.13 33.25 4.48
CA ALA A 390 6.63 34.39 3.70
C ALA A 390 7.50 35.38 4.50
N PHE A 391 7.17 35.65 5.77
CA PHE A 391 7.83 36.71 6.56
C PHE A 391 8.43 36.23 7.89
N GLY A 392 8.44 34.92 8.15
CA GLY A 392 8.88 34.35 9.42
C GLY A 392 10.40 34.29 9.58
N GLY A 393 11.02 35.41 9.95
CA GLY A 393 12.22 35.62 10.82
C GLY A 393 13.53 34.84 10.65
N ARG A 394 13.55 33.65 10.07
CA ARG A 394 14.75 32.84 9.82
C ARG A 394 14.72 32.41 8.36
N LYS A 395 15.79 32.73 7.60
CA LYS A 395 16.04 32.12 6.28
C LYS A 395 16.12 30.61 6.50
N MET A 396 15.04 29.90 6.19
CA MET A 396 15.00 28.44 6.19
C MET A 396 15.00 27.99 4.73
N ASN A 397 15.84 27.02 4.40
CA ASN A 397 15.99 26.47 3.05
C ASN A 397 14.86 25.46 2.76
N HIS A 398 13.61 25.92 2.72
CA HIS A 398 12.48 25.09 2.26
C HIS A 398 12.41 25.08 0.73
N SER A 399 12.28 23.90 0.15
CA SER A 399 12.01 23.71 -1.29
C SER A 399 10.52 23.51 -1.52
N TRP A 400 9.94 24.29 -2.43
CA TRP A 400 8.54 24.17 -2.82
C TRP A 400 8.38 23.16 -3.95
N VAL A 401 7.47 22.21 -3.77
CA VAL A 401 7.15 21.16 -4.73
C VAL A 401 5.70 21.36 -5.18
N THR A 402 5.48 21.51 -6.48
CA THR A 402 4.16 21.73 -7.07
C THR A 402 4.05 20.90 -8.33
N PHE A 403 2.84 20.41 -8.61
CA PHE A 403 2.48 19.76 -9.86
C PHE A 403 1.50 20.66 -10.62
N HIS A 404 1.64 20.72 -11.94
CA HIS A 404 0.94 21.69 -12.77
C HIS A 404 -0.29 21.05 -13.43
N VAL A 405 -1.47 21.67 -13.27
CA VAL A 405 -2.63 21.45 -14.15
C VAL A 405 -2.56 22.52 -15.24
N ALA A 406 -2.28 22.14 -16.48
CA ALA A 406 -2.12 23.09 -17.58
C ALA A 406 -3.42 23.89 -17.82
N LEU A 407 -3.30 25.16 -18.23
CA LEU A 407 -4.41 26.06 -18.62
C LEU A 407 -5.12 25.63 -19.94
N THR A 408 -5.00 24.35 -20.32
CA THR A 408 -5.31 23.81 -21.65
C THR A 408 -6.58 23.00 -21.70
#